data_AF-A0A8H6TWE4-F1
#
_entry.id   AF-A0A8H6TWE4-F1
#
_cell.length_a   1.000
_cell.length_b   1.000
_cell.length_c   1.000
_cell.angle_alpha   90.00
_cell.angle_beta   90.00
_cell.angle_gamma   90.00
#
_symmetry.space_group_name_H-M   'P 1'
#
loop_
_entity.id
_entity.type
_entity.pdbx_description
1 polymer ?
#
loop_
_entity_poly.entity_id
_entity_poly.type
_entity_poly.pdbx_seq_one_letter_code
_entity_poly.pdbx_strand_id
1 'polypeptide(L)'
;MDGAALGVGTDVAGSVRVPAALCGVYALKPTAGRVSVVGAVDPTPGYEGITSVAGPLGRSIDDLELFARLTFGIVGRSTTVAPVPFREQKLHEKLRFGYYLARRAALSTVEALRKAGHECVEIDIPTPNEAFKIWAALSSADGYATLLESKGSDPIETALLPISSIPGRPWFVRRLLSWMVGSLFKDPQLADMMSVNGRKSVQELYQWTAKRNQYMAQFDREIWAEHHLDGIIAPMTAVPQFPHGSFQTIFQIVSATCLYNLLNLPAGVLPITRIDPSLDASTSNASSPSLEYKSTVEKALYAPRRHHLSPDGNRGTP
;
A
#
# COMPACT_ATOMS: atom_id res chain seq x y z
N MET A 1 1.55 -12.94 22.06
CA MET A 1 2.09 -11.92 21.14
C MET A 1 2.18 -10.64 21.95
N ASP A 2 3.31 -10.35 22.60
CA ASP A 2 3.53 -9.12 23.40
C ASP A 2 5.04 -8.85 23.54
N GLY A 3 5.84 -9.23 22.54
CA GLY A 3 7.30 -9.21 22.64
C GLY A 3 7.91 -7.80 22.65
N ALA A 4 7.16 -6.78 22.26
CA ALA A 4 7.57 -5.38 22.25
C ALA A 4 6.36 -4.47 22.48
N ALA A 5 6.55 -3.38 23.23
CA ALA A 5 5.50 -2.39 23.48
C ALA A 5 5.24 -1.48 22.26
N LEU A 6 6.30 -1.15 21.51
CA LEU A 6 6.26 -0.30 20.32
C LEU A 6 7.39 -0.72 19.38
N GLY A 7 7.09 -0.81 18.09
CA GLY A 7 8.07 -1.07 17.03
C GLY A 7 8.15 0.10 16.05
N VAL A 8 9.28 0.20 15.35
CA VAL A 8 9.48 1.16 14.25
C VAL A 8 9.84 0.39 13.00
N GLY A 9 9.09 0.62 11.92
CA GLY A 9 9.37 0.05 10.61
C GLY A 9 9.51 1.14 9.55
N THR A 10 9.84 0.74 8.32
CA THR A 10 9.86 1.61 7.15
C THR A 10 8.76 1.23 6.16
N ASP A 11 8.27 2.18 5.37
CA ASP A 11 7.14 1.97 4.45
C ASP A 11 7.34 2.77 3.16
N VAL A 12 7.59 2.05 2.06
CA VAL A 12 7.63 2.58 0.67
C VAL A 12 6.48 2.02 -0.20
N ALA A 13 5.87 0.93 0.26
CA ALA A 13 4.85 0.18 -0.46
C ALA A 13 3.75 -0.38 0.46
N GLY A 14 3.84 -0.18 1.77
CA GLY A 14 3.02 -0.86 2.77
C GLY A 14 3.80 -1.63 3.83
N SER A 15 5.13 -1.58 3.87
CA SER A 15 5.94 -2.44 4.76
C SER A 15 5.74 -2.22 6.27
N VAL A 16 5.08 -1.14 6.69
CA VAL A 16 4.57 -0.96 8.07
C VAL A 16 3.11 -1.44 8.18
N ARG A 17 2.28 -1.11 7.20
CA ARG A 17 0.83 -1.35 7.20
C ARG A 17 0.43 -2.80 6.94
N VAL A 18 1.11 -3.47 6.02
CA VAL A 18 0.89 -4.88 5.66
C VAL A 18 1.12 -5.79 6.86
N PRO A 19 2.31 -5.82 7.49
CA PRO A 19 2.51 -6.67 8.67
C PRO A 19 1.58 -6.27 9.82
N ALA A 20 1.26 -4.98 9.97
CA ALA A 20 0.33 -4.54 11.01
C ALA A 20 -1.05 -5.17 10.88
N ALA A 21 -1.67 -5.14 9.69
CA ALA A 21 -2.98 -5.77 9.55
C ALA A 21 -2.89 -7.31 9.63
N LEU A 22 -1.85 -7.92 9.07
CA LEU A 22 -1.68 -9.38 9.15
C LEU A 22 -1.49 -9.85 10.60
N CYS A 23 -0.82 -9.07 11.45
CA CYS A 23 -0.61 -9.39 12.86
C CYS A 23 -1.73 -8.86 13.77
N GLY A 24 -2.67 -8.05 13.26
CA GLY A 24 -3.75 -7.45 14.05
C GLY A 24 -3.28 -6.38 15.03
N VAL A 25 -2.30 -5.57 14.61
CA VAL A 25 -1.75 -4.45 15.41
C VAL A 25 -2.00 -3.11 14.71
N TYR A 26 -1.82 -2.03 15.44
CA TYR A 26 -2.00 -0.68 14.95
C TYR A 26 -0.74 -0.21 14.25
N ALA A 27 -0.89 0.60 13.21
CA ALA A 27 0.25 1.23 12.57
C ALA A 27 -0.07 2.59 11.96
N LEU A 28 0.95 3.42 11.86
CA LEU A 28 0.89 4.70 11.16
C LEU A 28 2.04 4.77 10.14
N LYS A 29 1.70 5.06 8.90
CA LYS A 29 2.64 5.57 7.89
C LYS A 29 2.48 7.08 7.83
N PRO A 30 3.41 7.89 8.40
CA PRO A 30 3.33 9.34 8.32
C PRO A 30 3.51 9.86 6.88
N THR A 31 3.31 11.15 6.69
CA THR A 31 3.81 11.89 5.52
C THR A 31 5.34 11.88 5.52
N ALA A 32 5.95 11.80 4.34
CA ALA A 32 7.39 11.92 4.19
C ALA A 32 7.90 13.23 4.84
N GLY A 33 9.05 13.15 5.49
CA GLY A 33 9.62 14.29 6.23
C GLY A 33 9.00 14.56 7.61
N ARG A 34 8.09 13.73 8.12
CA ARG A 34 7.62 13.86 9.53
C ARG A 34 8.54 13.21 10.55
N VAL A 35 9.23 12.15 10.16
CA VAL A 35 10.14 11.37 11.03
C VAL A 35 11.50 11.28 10.34
N SER A 36 12.56 11.53 11.10
CA SER A 36 13.93 11.36 10.61
C SER A 36 14.23 9.90 10.31
N VAL A 37 14.81 9.64 9.15
CA VAL A 37 15.38 8.32 8.78
C VAL A 37 16.90 8.32 8.86
N VAL A 38 17.52 9.34 9.47
CA VAL A 38 18.97 9.37 9.68
C VAL A 38 19.40 8.16 10.51
N GLY A 39 20.36 7.40 9.98
CA GLY A 39 20.83 6.15 10.60
C GLY A 39 20.10 4.90 10.11
N ALA A 40 19.00 5.04 9.35
CA ALA A 40 18.42 3.92 8.62
C ALA A 40 19.31 3.52 7.45
N VAL A 41 19.32 2.22 7.12
CA VAL A 41 20.00 1.71 5.93
C VAL A 41 19.05 1.83 4.74
N ASP A 42 19.49 2.53 3.70
CA ASP A 42 18.78 2.66 2.44
C ASP A 42 19.46 1.80 1.38
N PRO A 43 18.78 0.78 0.81
CA PRO A 43 19.36 -0.06 -0.23
C PRO A 43 19.49 0.66 -1.58
N THR A 44 18.84 1.81 -1.77
CA THR A 44 18.90 2.60 -3.01
C THR A 44 19.07 4.10 -2.69
N PRO A 45 20.25 4.53 -2.20
CA PRO A 45 20.49 5.93 -1.86
C PRO A 45 20.20 6.88 -3.05
N GLY A 46 19.49 7.97 -2.78
CA GLY A 46 19.10 8.95 -3.81
C GLY A 46 17.79 8.64 -4.55
N TYR A 47 17.07 7.58 -4.15
CA TYR A 47 15.75 7.28 -4.70
C TYR A 47 14.69 8.28 -4.21
N GLU A 48 14.30 9.21 -5.08
CA GLU A 48 13.27 10.24 -4.79
C GLU A 48 11.92 9.98 -5.49
N GLY A 49 11.83 8.89 -6.25
CA GLY A 49 10.62 8.56 -7.00
C GLY A 49 9.41 8.36 -6.08
N ILE A 50 9.58 7.65 -4.97
CA ILE A 50 8.55 7.39 -3.96
C ILE A 50 9.24 7.30 -2.61
N THR A 51 9.07 8.33 -1.78
CA THR A 51 9.85 8.45 -0.55
C THR A 51 9.44 7.38 0.47
N SER A 52 10.40 6.58 0.92
CA SER A 52 10.23 5.67 2.06
C SER A 52 10.13 6.48 3.36
N VAL A 53 9.28 6.06 4.29
CA VAL A 53 9.09 6.75 5.57
C VAL A 53 9.25 5.79 6.75
N ALA A 54 9.71 6.29 7.90
CA ALA A 54 9.65 5.55 9.15
C ALA A 54 8.31 5.78 9.86
N GLY A 55 7.75 4.72 10.45
CA GLY A 55 6.45 4.77 11.12
C GLY A 55 6.31 3.73 12.25
N PRO A 56 5.46 4.00 13.24
CA PRO A 56 5.27 3.11 14.37
C PRO A 56 4.34 1.93 14.06
N LEU A 57 4.60 0.81 14.72
CA LEU A 57 3.66 -0.29 14.95
C LEU A 57 3.44 -0.41 16.47
N GLY A 58 2.18 -0.40 16.90
CA GLY A 58 1.79 -0.39 18.32
C GLY A 58 0.55 -1.22 18.58
N ARG A 59 0.10 -1.27 19.84
CA ARG A 59 -1.04 -2.08 20.28
C ARG A 59 -2.30 -1.24 20.53
N SER A 60 -2.19 0.07 20.44
CA SER A 60 -3.28 1.02 20.56
C SER A 60 -3.01 2.28 19.73
N ILE A 61 -4.01 3.14 19.59
CA ILE A 61 -3.84 4.49 19.05
C ILE A 61 -2.91 5.31 19.95
N ASP A 62 -2.99 5.16 21.27
CA ASP A 62 -2.14 5.85 22.24
C ASP A 62 -0.66 5.56 22.02
N ASP A 63 -0.30 4.32 21.64
CA ASP A 63 1.09 3.96 21.31
C ASP A 63 1.59 4.71 20.06
N LEU A 64 0.74 4.83 19.03
CA LEU A 64 1.07 5.58 17.81
C LEU A 64 1.16 7.08 18.08
N GLU A 65 0.29 7.59 18.94
CA GLU A 65 0.29 8.99 19.36
C GLU A 65 1.53 9.33 20.19
N LEU A 66 1.91 8.47 21.13
CA LEU A 66 3.15 8.60 21.90
C LEU A 66 4.35 8.70 20.97
N PHE A 67 4.46 7.81 19.98
CA PHE A 67 5.51 7.89 18.97
C PHE A 67 5.49 9.23 18.22
N ALA A 68 4.31 9.67 17.77
CA ALA A 68 4.17 10.93 17.03
C ALA A 68 4.59 12.14 17.89
N ARG A 69 4.20 12.18 19.17
CA ARG A 69 4.60 13.23 20.12
C ARG A 69 6.11 13.27 20.36
N LEU A 70 6.76 12.11 20.36
CA LEU A 70 8.20 11.99 20.60
C LEU A 70 9.05 12.27 19.35
N THR A 71 8.49 12.14 18.14
CA THR A 71 9.30 12.16 16.90
C THR A 71 8.93 13.28 15.93
N PHE A 72 7.67 13.73 15.87
CA PHE A 72 7.26 14.73 14.90
C PHE A 72 7.90 16.08 15.21
N GLY A 73 8.54 16.67 14.19
CA GLY A 73 9.24 17.95 14.30
C GLY A 73 10.64 17.86 14.91
N ILE A 74 11.10 16.67 15.31
CA ILE A 74 12.47 16.46 15.78
C ILE A 74 13.40 16.30 14.57
N VAL A 75 14.07 17.40 14.21
CA VAL A 75 14.96 17.44 13.03
C VAL A 75 16.27 16.68 13.28
N GLY A 76 16.89 16.86 14.45
CA GLY A 76 18.18 16.25 14.77
C GLY A 76 19.25 16.57 13.72
N ARG A 77 19.85 15.52 13.12
CA ARG A 77 20.82 15.63 12.01
C ARG A 77 20.17 15.59 10.62
N SER A 78 18.85 15.44 10.54
CA SER A 78 18.15 15.31 9.26
C SER A 78 18.10 16.66 8.53
N THR A 79 18.23 16.61 7.21
CA THR A 79 18.03 17.76 6.32
C THR A 79 16.66 17.77 5.65
N THR A 80 15.88 16.69 5.81
CA THR A 80 14.62 16.46 5.08
C THR A 80 13.38 16.46 5.99
N VAL A 81 13.57 16.56 7.31
CA VAL A 81 12.45 16.62 8.27
C VAL A 81 11.91 18.03 8.36
N ALA A 82 10.60 18.16 8.19
CA ALA A 82 9.90 19.41 8.45
C ALA A 82 9.84 19.67 9.97
N PRO A 83 10.24 20.85 10.47
CA PRO A 83 10.22 21.20 11.90
C PRO A 83 8.80 21.53 12.39
N VAL A 84 7.85 20.65 12.09
CA VAL A 84 6.44 20.80 12.47
C VAL A 84 6.18 19.81 13.61
N PRO A 85 6.00 20.26 14.87
CA PRO A 85 5.78 19.36 15.99
C PRO A 85 4.44 18.63 15.89
N PHE A 86 4.24 17.64 16.76
CA PHE A 86 2.89 17.13 17.03
C PHE A 86 2.00 18.27 17.51
N ARG A 87 0.74 18.29 17.06
CA ARG A 87 -0.24 19.31 17.42
C ARG A 87 -1.52 18.61 17.86
N GLU A 88 -2.06 19.01 19.00
CA GLU A 88 -3.42 18.64 19.39
C GLU A 88 -4.38 19.06 18.28
N GLN A 89 -5.18 18.11 17.79
CA GLN A 89 -6.19 18.39 16.78
C GLN A 89 -7.52 18.62 17.47
N LYS A 90 -8.12 19.78 17.25
CA LYS A 90 -9.54 20.00 17.56
C LYS A 90 -10.33 19.57 16.34
N LEU A 91 -10.92 18.40 16.40
CA LEU A 91 -11.77 17.88 15.33
C LEU A 91 -13.14 18.57 15.37
N HIS A 92 -13.76 18.70 14.21
CA HIS A 92 -15.16 19.11 14.11
C HIS A 92 -16.06 18.04 14.72
N GLU A 93 -17.22 18.43 15.27
CA GLU A 93 -18.20 17.49 15.84
C GLU A 93 -18.69 16.48 14.78
N LYS A 94 -18.86 16.95 13.54
CA LYS A 94 -19.25 16.13 12.39
C LYS A 94 -18.12 16.16 11.35
N LEU A 95 -17.54 14.99 11.09
CA LEU A 95 -16.53 14.75 10.08
C LEU A 95 -17.16 14.12 8.83
N ARG A 96 -16.49 14.27 7.69
CA ARG A 96 -16.88 13.70 6.40
C ARG A 96 -15.82 12.73 5.90
N PHE A 97 -16.18 11.46 5.76
CA PHE A 97 -15.29 10.39 5.31
C PHE A 97 -15.67 9.90 3.92
N GLY A 98 -14.68 9.80 3.02
CA GLY A 98 -14.81 9.02 1.79
C GLY A 98 -14.59 7.55 2.10
N TYR A 99 -15.29 6.64 1.41
CA TYR A 99 -14.95 5.21 1.45
C TYR A 99 -15.01 4.59 0.07
N TYR A 100 -14.17 3.60 -0.17
CA TYR A 100 -14.16 2.82 -1.41
C TYR A 100 -13.87 1.35 -1.12
N LEU A 101 -14.15 0.47 -2.08
CA LEU A 101 -14.03 -0.99 -1.94
C LEU A 101 -14.79 -1.53 -0.73
N ALA A 102 -16.12 -1.62 -0.89
CA ALA A 102 -17.12 -2.04 0.09
C ALA A 102 -16.94 -3.48 0.64
N ARG A 103 -15.83 -3.74 1.34
CA ARG A 103 -15.58 -4.97 2.10
C ARG A 103 -16.17 -4.86 3.50
N ARG A 104 -16.56 -6.01 4.09
CA ARG A 104 -17.22 -6.08 5.42
C ARG A 104 -16.55 -5.21 6.47
N ALA A 105 -15.23 -5.32 6.60
CA ALA A 105 -14.45 -4.55 7.57
C ALA A 105 -14.62 -3.03 7.34
N ALA A 106 -14.39 -2.54 6.11
CA ALA A 106 -14.57 -1.12 5.79
C ALA A 106 -16.02 -0.64 5.97
N LEU A 107 -17.00 -1.45 5.55
CA LEU A 107 -18.43 -1.13 5.71
C LEU A 107 -18.85 -1.08 7.19
N SER A 108 -18.34 -1.97 8.03
CA SER A 108 -18.62 -1.95 9.47
C SER A 108 -18.10 -0.67 10.13
N THR A 109 -16.93 -0.17 9.71
CA THR A 109 -16.40 1.13 10.15
C THR A 109 -17.28 2.27 9.65
N VAL A 110 -17.71 2.23 8.39
CA VAL A 110 -18.61 3.24 7.81
C VAL A 110 -19.93 3.31 8.59
N GLU A 111 -20.53 2.17 8.92
CA GLU A 111 -21.76 2.09 9.71
C GLU A 111 -21.55 2.65 11.13
N ALA A 112 -20.45 2.29 11.80
CA ALA A 112 -20.11 2.81 13.12
C ALA A 112 -19.94 4.34 13.11
N LEU A 113 -19.27 4.89 12.09
CA LEU A 113 -19.08 6.34 11.95
C LEU A 113 -20.39 7.08 11.66
N ARG A 114 -21.25 6.51 10.80
CA ARG A 114 -22.60 7.07 10.54
C ARG A 114 -23.44 7.08 11.82
N LYS A 115 -23.39 6.01 12.61
CA LYS A 115 -24.09 5.93 13.90
C LYS A 115 -23.55 6.95 14.92
N ALA A 116 -22.26 7.28 14.85
CA ALA A 116 -21.64 8.33 15.65
C ALA A 116 -21.96 9.76 15.15
N GLY A 117 -22.72 9.91 14.06
CA GLY A 117 -23.17 11.20 13.52
C GLY A 117 -22.29 11.77 12.40
N HIS A 118 -21.27 11.04 11.96
CA HIS A 118 -20.40 11.46 10.85
C HIS A 118 -21.06 11.20 9.49
N GLU A 119 -20.61 11.95 8.48
CA GLU A 119 -20.99 11.72 7.09
C GLU A 119 -20.01 10.75 6.44
N CYS A 120 -20.52 9.74 5.74
CA CYS A 120 -19.70 8.82 4.97
C CYS A 120 -20.24 8.74 3.53
N VAL A 121 -19.42 9.12 2.56
CA VAL A 121 -19.76 9.12 1.12
C VAL A 121 -18.90 8.10 0.38
N GLU A 122 -19.53 7.35 -0.53
CA GLU A 122 -18.78 6.45 -1.41
C GLU A 122 -18.01 7.29 -2.44
N ILE A 123 -16.74 6.95 -2.67
CA ILE A 123 -15.87 7.63 -3.62
C ILE A 123 -15.25 6.61 -4.58
N ASP A 124 -14.97 7.07 -5.79
CA ASP A 124 -14.23 6.29 -6.79
C ASP A 124 -12.79 6.80 -6.87
N ILE A 125 -11.82 5.91 -6.65
CA ILE A 125 -10.41 6.28 -6.79
C ILE A 125 -10.13 6.55 -8.28
N PRO A 126 -9.53 7.70 -8.65
CA PRO A 126 -9.29 8.01 -10.04
C PRO A 126 -8.21 7.10 -10.61
N THR A 127 -8.54 6.31 -11.63
CA THR A 127 -7.57 5.48 -12.38
C THR A 127 -6.56 4.69 -11.52
N PRO A 128 -7.00 3.81 -10.59
CA PRO A 128 -6.13 3.14 -9.62
C PRO A 128 -5.02 2.29 -10.24
N ASN A 129 -5.27 1.72 -11.42
CA ASN A 129 -4.24 1.00 -12.19
C ASN A 129 -3.13 1.92 -12.70
N GLU A 130 -3.45 3.17 -13.07
CA GLU A 130 -2.42 4.14 -13.46
C GLU A 130 -1.54 4.54 -12.27
N ALA A 131 -2.13 4.70 -11.08
CA ALA A 131 -1.36 4.92 -9.85
C ALA A 131 -0.34 3.80 -9.61
N PHE A 132 -0.78 2.54 -9.74
CA PHE A 132 0.09 1.38 -9.56
C PHE A 132 1.18 1.28 -10.64
N LYS A 133 0.85 1.64 -11.89
CA LYS A 133 1.84 1.74 -12.99
C LYS A 133 2.88 2.80 -12.73
N ILE A 134 2.48 3.99 -12.29
CA ILE A 134 3.42 5.07 -11.95
C ILE A 134 4.33 4.59 -10.80
N TRP A 135 3.75 3.97 -9.77
CA TRP A 135 4.52 3.41 -8.65
C TRP A 135 5.57 2.41 -9.14
N ALA A 136 5.16 1.42 -9.95
CA ALA A 136 6.05 0.40 -10.50
C ALA A 136 7.14 0.97 -11.43
N ALA A 137 6.78 1.95 -12.26
CA ALA A 137 7.69 2.61 -13.17
C ALA A 137 8.81 3.37 -12.44
N LEU A 138 8.47 4.05 -11.35
CA LEU A 138 9.42 4.82 -10.54
C LEU A 138 10.24 3.90 -9.65
N SER A 139 9.64 2.92 -8.97
CA SER A 139 10.36 2.00 -8.06
C SER A 139 11.40 1.15 -8.78
N SER A 140 11.17 0.81 -10.05
CA SER A 140 12.10 0.04 -10.87
C SER A 140 12.99 0.88 -11.79
N ALA A 141 13.10 2.20 -11.58
CA ALA A 141 13.69 3.12 -12.56
C ALA A 141 15.16 2.83 -12.92
N ASP A 142 15.96 2.27 -12.00
CA ASP A 142 17.34 1.82 -12.27
C ASP A 142 17.41 0.33 -12.66
N GLY A 143 16.26 -0.32 -12.83
CA GLY A 143 16.12 -1.76 -13.04
C GLY A 143 16.40 -2.58 -11.78
N TYR A 144 16.30 -1.99 -10.59
CA TYR A 144 16.73 -2.55 -9.30
C TYR A 144 18.23 -2.86 -9.23
N ALA A 145 19.05 -2.24 -10.09
CA ALA A 145 20.48 -2.52 -10.15
C ALA A 145 21.18 -2.17 -8.82
N THR A 146 20.89 -1.01 -8.25
CA THR A 146 21.48 -0.52 -6.99
C THR A 146 21.04 -1.41 -5.82
N LEU A 147 19.75 -1.71 -5.74
CA LEU A 147 19.18 -2.61 -4.72
C LEU A 147 19.87 -3.98 -4.75
N LEU A 148 20.04 -4.56 -5.94
CA LEU A 148 20.60 -5.90 -6.11
C LEU A 148 22.13 -5.95 -5.99
N GLU A 149 22.83 -4.83 -6.17
CA GLU A 149 24.28 -4.73 -5.96
C GLU A 149 24.66 -5.08 -4.52
N SER A 150 23.87 -4.60 -3.55
CA SER A 150 24.08 -4.84 -2.11
C SER A 150 24.08 -6.32 -1.72
N LYS A 151 23.49 -7.19 -2.54
CA LYS A 151 23.39 -8.64 -2.30
C LYS A 151 24.75 -9.36 -2.41
N GLY A 152 25.66 -8.87 -3.25
CA GLY A 152 26.88 -9.62 -3.59
C GLY A 152 26.57 -11.08 -3.99
N SER A 153 27.19 -12.05 -3.31
CA SER A 153 27.00 -13.49 -3.55
C SER A 153 25.76 -14.11 -2.88
N ASP A 154 25.00 -13.36 -2.08
CA ASP A 154 23.89 -13.93 -1.30
C ASP A 154 22.77 -14.47 -2.21
N PRO A 155 22.04 -15.52 -1.80
CA PRO A 155 20.89 -16.00 -2.57
C PRO A 155 19.80 -14.92 -2.65
N ILE A 156 19.13 -14.80 -3.80
CA ILE A 156 17.94 -13.95 -3.91
C ILE A 156 16.78 -14.68 -3.23
N GLU A 157 16.17 -14.03 -2.25
CA GLU A 157 14.94 -14.51 -1.64
C GLU A 157 13.87 -14.79 -2.70
N THR A 158 13.24 -15.95 -2.62
CA THR A 158 12.30 -16.42 -3.66
C THR A 158 11.16 -15.43 -3.90
N ALA A 159 10.71 -14.75 -2.83
CA ALA A 159 9.75 -13.66 -2.85
C ALA A 159 10.14 -12.48 -3.77
N LEU A 160 11.44 -12.25 -3.97
CA LEU A 160 11.98 -11.15 -4.78
C LEU A 160 12.24 -11.54 -6.24
N LEU A 161 12.20 -12.83 -6.59
CA LEU A 161 12.48 -13.30 -7.96
C LEU A 161 11.56 -12.69 -9.03
N PRO A 162 10.24 -12.51 -8.82
CA PRO A 162 9.39 -11.84 -9.81
C PRO A 162 9.81 -10.39 -10.06
N ILE A 163 10.30 -9.71 -9.01
CA ILE A 163 10.66 -8.31 -9.03
C ILE A 163 12.06 -8.11 -9.64
N SER A 164 13.01 -9.01 -9.36
CA SER A 164 14.40 -8.90 -9.83
C SER A 164 14.63 -9.43 -11.25
N SER A 165 13.87 -10.43 -11.70
CA SER A 165 14.15 -11.13 -12.97
C SER A 165 13.55 -10.49 -14.22
N ILE A 166 12.53 -9.63 -14.09
CA ILE A 166 11.84 -8.98 -15.21
C ILE A 166 12.53 -7.68 -15.65
N PRO A 167 12.90 -6.75 -14.76
CA PRO A 167 13.43 -5.43 -15.13
C PRO A 167 14.78 -5.49 -15.86
N GLY A 168 15.59 -6.52 -15.60
CA GLY A 168 16.86 -6.75 -16.28
C GLY A 168 16.74 -7.28 -17.71
N ARG A 169 15.52 -7.59 -18.19
CA ARG A 169 15.31 -8.14 -19.55
C ARG A 169 15.22 -7.02 -20.61
N PRO A 170 15.64 -7.29 -21.86
CA PRO A 170 15.46 -6.35 -22.96
C PRO A 170 14.01 -5.92 -23.12
N TRP A 171 13.78 -4.66 -23.51
CA TRP A 171 12.45 -4.06 -23.56
C TRP A 171 11.44 -4.83 -24.42
N PHE A 172 11.89 -5.42 -25.53
CA PHE A 172 11.03 -6.20 -26.43
C PHE A 172 10.57 -7.52 -25.79
N VAL A 173 11.41 -8.14 -24.96
CA VAL A 173 11.05 -9.34 -24.18
C VAL A 173 9.99 -8.98 -23.14
N ARG A 174 10.18 -7.85 -22.43
CA ARG A 174 9.19 -7.37 -21.45
C ARG A 174 7.84 -7.07 -22.12
N ARG A 175 7.85 -6.47 -23.30
CA ARG A 175 6.63 -6.17 -24.08
C ARG A 175 5.90 -7.44 -24.53
N LEU A 176 6.63 -8.45 -25.00
CA LEU A 176 6.04 -9.74 -25.37
C LEU A 176 5.42 -10.44 -24.14
N LEU A 177 6.13 -10.48 -23.01
CA LEU A 177 5.62 -11.08 -21.78
C LEU A 177 4.39 -10.33 -21.24
N SER A 178 4.42 -9.00 -21.26
CA SER A 178 3.26 -8.17 -20.90
C SER A 178 2.05 -8.49 -21.79
N TRP A 179 2.25 -8.58 -23.12
CA TRP A 179 1.20 -8.99 -24.05
C TRP A 179 0.66 -10.40 -23.73
N MET A 180 1.52 -11.38 -23.48
CA MET A 180 1.11 -12.74 -23.11
C MET A 180 0.27 -12.73 -21.83
N VAL A 181 0.69 -11.99 -20.80
CA VAL A 181 -0.03 -11.89 -19.53
C VAL A 181 -1.40 -11.22 -19.71
N GLY A 182 -1.45 -10.10 -20.44
CA GLY A 182 -2.70 -9.37 -20.67
C GLY A 182 -3.69 -10.16 -21.54
N SER A 183 -3.21 -10.81 -22.60
CA SER A 183 -4.05 -11.50 -23.57
C SER A 183 -4.40 -12.95 -23.18
N LEU A 184 -3.41 -13.74 -22.75
CA LEU A 184 -3.60 -15.17 -22.47
C LEU A 184 -4.09 -15.42 -21.04
N PHE A 185 -3.53 -14.71 -20.06
CA PHE A 185 -3.88 -14.88 -18.64
C PHE A 185 -4.95 -13.91 -18.15
N LYS A 186 -5.34 -12.92 -18.99
CA LYS A 186 -6.37 -11.91 -18.70
C LYS A 186 -6.10 -11.13 -17.39
N ASP A 187 -4.83 -10.78 -17.15
CA ASP A 187 -4.40 -9.98 -15.99
C ASP A 187 -3.79 -8.64 -16.47
N PRO A 188 -4.64 -7.63 -16.75
CA PRO A 188 -4.18 -6.35 -17.31
C PRO A 188 -3.30 -5.55 -16.35
N GLN A 189 -3.53 -5.66 -15.03
CA GLN A 189 -2.73 -4.96 -14.03
C GLN A 189 -1.30 -5.51 -13.97
N LEU A 190 -1.14 -6.84 -13.98
CA LEU A 190 0.17 -7.47 -14.07
C LEU A 190 0.88 -7.12 -15.38
N ALA A 191 0.15 -7.19 -16.50
CA ALA A 191 0.67 -6.86 -17.82
C ALA A 191 1.18 -5.41 -17.89
N ASP A 192 0.39 -4.47 -17.39
CA ASP A 192 0.73 -3.05 -17.35
C ASP A 192 1.97 -2.81 -16.50
N MET A 193 2.02 -3.39 -15.31
CA MET A 193 3.20 -3.31 -14.42
C MET A 193 4.47 -3.85 -15.11
N MET A 194 4.37 -5.02 -15.76
CA MET A 194 5.51 -5.61 -16.48
C MET A 194 6.00 -4.76 -17.65
N SER A 195 5.09 -4.02 -18.30
CA SER A 195 5.44 -3.14 -19.42
C SER A 195 6.27 -1.94 -18.99
N VAL A 196 6.00 -1.39 -17.80
CA VAL A 196 6.65 -0.17 -17.29
C VAL A 196 7.86 -0.45 -16.39
N ASN A 197 7.99 -1.69 -15.90
CA ASN A 197 9.11 -2.11 -15.08
C ASN A 197 10.41 -2.19 -15.89
N GLY A 198 11.49 -1.59 -15.38
CA GLY A 198 12.79 -1.60 -16.05
C GLY A 198 13.51 -0.26 -16.02
N ARG A 199 14.77 -0.30 -16.44
CA ARG A 199 15.65 0.87 -16.54
C ARG A 199 14.99 2.02 -17.31
N LYS A 200 15.13 3.22 -16.78
CA LYS A 200 14.68 4.49 -17.35
C LYS A 200 15.89 5.37 -17.61
N SER A 201 15.88 6.03 -18.76
CA SER A 201 16.71 7.21 -18.96
C SER A 201 16.32 8.33 -18.01
N VAL A 202 17.20 9.32 -17.83
CA VAL A 202 16.89 10.52 -17.03
C VAL A 202 15.64 11.23 -17.55
N GLN A 203 15.47 11.30 -18.88
CA GLN A 203 14.29 11.90 -19.49
C GLN A 203 13.01 11.14 -19.12
N GLU A 204 13.01 9.82 -19.21
CA GLU A 204 11.86 8.99 -18.82
C GLU A 204 11.59 9.10 -17.31
N LEU A 205 12.62 9.15 -16.48
CA LEU A 205 12.48 9.36 -15.03
C LEU A 205 11.75 10.68 -14.74
N TYR A 206 12.13 11.78 -15.40
CA TYR A 206 11.44 13.07 -15.27
C TYR A 206 9.99 13.01 -15.75
N GLN A 207 9.72 12.31 -16.86
CA GLN A 207 8.35 12.12 -17.36
C GLN A 207 7.49 11.34 -16.37
N TRP A 208 7.99 10.25 -15.79
CA TRP A 208 7.27 9.47 -14.78
C TRP A 208 7.08 10.26 -13.47
N THR A 209 8.05 11.08 -13.09
CA THR A 209 7.94 11.98 -11.94
C THR A 209 6.87 13.05 -12.18
N ALA A 210 6.82 13.62 -13.39
CA ALA A 210 5.76 14.55 -13.77
C ALA A 210 4.38 13.87 -13.75
N LYS A 211 4.25 12.64 -14.24
CA LYS A 211 3.01 11.85 -14.16
C LYS A 211 2.56 11.61 -12.73
N ARG A 212 3.48 11.26 -11.81
CA ARG A 212 3.17 11.17 -10.37
C ARG A 212 2.58 12.47 -9.85
N ASN A 213 3.23 13.60 -10.13
CA ASN A 213 2.77 14.91 -9.65
C ASN A 213 1.40 15.28 -10.24
N GLN A 214 1.16 14.95 -11.52
CA GLN A 214 -0.14 15.15 -12.17
C GLN A 214 -1.23 14.28 -11.53
N TYR A 215 -0.93 13.02 -11.24
CA TYR A 215 -1.85 12.11 -10.55
C TYR A 215 -2.18 12.60 -9.14
N MET A 216 -1.18 13.09 -8.38
CA MET A 216 -1.41 13.71 -7.06
C MET A 216 -2.36 14.91 -7.16
N ALA A 217 -2.14 15.80 -8.14
CA ALA A 217 -3.01 16.95 -8.36
C ALA A 217 -4.41 16.55 -8.83
N GLN A 218 -4.54 15.47 -9.60
CA GLN A 218 -5.83 14.91 -9.99
C GLN A 218 -6.58 14.37 -8.77
N PHE A 219 -5.93 13.55 -7.96
CA PHE A 219 -6.50 13.01 -6.73
C PHE A 219 -6.95 14.13 -5.80
N ASP A 220 -6.16 15.19 -5.66
CA ASP A 220 -6.54 16.35 -4.85
C ASP A 220 -7.83 17.02 -5.34
N ARG A 221 -7.95 17.29 -6.64
CA ARG A 221 -9.17 17.89 -7.21
C ARG A 221 -10.38 16.97 -7.10
N GLU A 222 -10.24 15.72 -7.54
CA GLU A 222 -11.37 14.80 -7.69
C GLU A 222 -11.80 14.16 -6.37
N ILE A 223 -10.90 14.04 -5.39
CA ILE A 223 -11.21 13.42 -4.09
C ILE A 223 -11.33 14.46 -2.98
N TRP A 224 -10.29 15.25 -2.74
CA TRP A 224 -10.28 16.16 -1.59
C TRP A 224 -11.13 17.42 -1.83
N ALA A 225 -10.96 18.08 -2.98
CA ALA A 225 -11.65 19.33 -3.27
C ALA A 225 -13.13 19.13 -3.61
N GLU A 226 -13.46 18.12 -4.42
CA GLU A 226 -14.86 17.84 -4.80
C GLU A 226 -15.70 17.33 -3.62
N HIS A 227 -15.15 16.39 -2.84
CA HIS A 227 -15.91 15.76 -1.76
C HIS A 227 -15.67 16.38 -0.38
N HIS A 228 -14.79 17.37 -0.23
CA HIS A 228 -14.53 18.05 1.06
C HIS A 228 -14.35 17.08 2.24
N LEU A 229 -13.49 16.08 2.06
CA LEU A 229 -13.30 14.99 3.02
C LEU A 229 -12.30 15.35 4.12
N ASP A 230 -12.55 14.86 5.32
CA ASP A 230 -11.60 14.86 6.44
C ASP A 230 -10.72 13.60 6.47
N GLY A 231 -11.17 12.52 5.82
CA GLY A 231 -10.44 11.27 5.77
C GLY A 231 -11.02 10.27 4.77
N ILE A 232 -10.26 9.20 4.53
CA ILE A 232 -10.66 8.10 3.65
C ILE A 232 -10.60 6.78 4.41
N ILE A 233 -11.66 5.98 4.30
CA ILE A 233 -11.76 4.63 4.82
C ILE A 233 -11.56 3.66 3.66
N ALA A 234 -10.58 2.78 3.79
CA ALA A 234 -10.23 1.81 2.78
C ALA A 234 -9.91 0.45 3.40
N PRO A 235 -10.16 -0.67 2.70
CA PRO A 235 -9.58 -1.94 3.11
C PRO A 235 -8.06 -1.91 2.98
N MET A 236 -7.33 -2.43 3.97
CA MET A 236 -5.86 -2.46 3.93
C MET A 236 -5.36 -3.42 2.85
N THR A 237 -5.85 -4.66 2.88
CA THR A 237 -5.44 -5.74 1.99
C THR A 237 -6.65 -6.51 1.51
N ALA A 238 -6.55 -7.03 0.29
CA ALA A 238 -7.54 -7.92 -0.28
C ALA A 238 -7.45 -9.35 0.28
N VAL A 239 -6.33 -9.69 0.93
CA VAL A 239 -6.03 -11.06 1.38
C VAL A 239 -5.83 -11.11 2.90
N PRO A 240 -6.24 -12.19 3.56
CA PRO A 240 -5.94 -12.43 4.97
C PRO A 240 -4.48 -12.86 5.17
N GLN A 241 -4.15 -13.43 6.33
CA GLN A 241 -2.86 -14.08 6.53
C GLN A 241 -2.57 -15.11 5.44
N PHE A 242 -1.30 -15.21 5.05
CA PHE A 242 -0.86 -16.11 3.99
C PHE A 242 0.42 -16.85 4.40
N PRO A 243 0.61 -18.11 3.95
CA PRO A 243 1.79 -18.89 4.30
C PRO A 243 3.09 -18.25 3.82
N HIS A 244 4.17 -18.53 4.55
CA HIS A 244 5.52 -18.18 4.14
C HIS A 244 5.81 -18.66 2.71
N GLY A 245 6.53 -17.83 1.95
CA GLY A 245 6.85 -18.10 0.54
C GLY A 245 5.71 -17.81 -0.45
N SER A 246 4.49 -17.52 -0.01
CA SER A 246 3.37 -17.27 -0.93
C SER A 246 3.41 -15.89 -1.61
N PHE A 247 4.14 -14.93 -1.03
CA PHE A 247 4.18 -13.52 -1.47
C PHE A 247 4.55 -13.36 -2.95
N GLN A 248 5.45 -14.20 -3.47
CA GLN A 248 5.85 -14.22 -4.90
C GLN A 248 4.67 -14.37 -5.87
N THR A 249 3.54 -14.94 -5.42
CA THR A 249 2.34 -15.14 -6.23
C THR A 249 1.20 -14.18 -5.92
N ILE A 250 1.33 -13.39 -4.85
CA ILE A 250 0.28 -12.46 -4.38
C ILE A 250 0.80 -11.04 -4.19
N PHE A 251 1.98 -10.71 -4.70
CA PHE A 251 2.64 -9.42 -4.45
C PHE A 251 1.77 -8.20 -4.83
N GLN A 252 0.79 -8.34 -5.74
CA GLN A 252 -0.17 -7.29 -6.12
C GLN A 252 -1.03 -6.77 -4.95
N ILE A 253 -1.03 -7.45 -3.79
CA ILE A 253 -1.72 -6.98 -2.57
C ILE A 253 -1.23 -5.61 -2.10
N VAL A 254 -0.01 -5.21 -2.49
CA VAL A 254 0.55 -3.90 -2.14
C VAL A 254 -0.06 -2.75 -2.97
N SER A 255 -0.84 -3.04 -4.03
CA SER A 255 -1.42 -2.01 -4.89
C SER A 255 -2.26 -0.99 -4.11
N ALA A 256 -3.07 -1.45 -3.16
CA ALA A 256 -3.88 -0.60 -2.28
C ALA A 256 -3.02 0.28 -1.36
N THR A 257 -1.91 -0.26 -0.84
CA THR A 257 -1.02 0.46 0.07
C THR A 257 -0.10 1.44 -0.65
N CYS A 258 0.40 1.07 -1.85
CA CYS A 258 1.28 1.88 -2.69
C CYS A 258 0.65 3.20 -3.13
N LEU A 259 -0.68 3.24 -3.31
CA LEU A 259 -1.42 4.47 -3.62
C LEU A 259 -1.06 5.60 -2.63
N TYR A 260 -1.08 5.31 -1.34
CA TYR A 260 -0.82 6.30 -0.30
C TYR A 260 0.67 6.66 -0.15
N ASN A 261 1.59 5.81 -0.64
CA ASN A 261 3.00 6.19 -0.79
C ASN A 261 3.17 7.14 -1.98
N LEU A 262 2.55 6.83 -3.12
CA LEU A 262 2.57 7.65 -4.33
C LEU A 262 2.02 9.05 -4.07
N LEU A 263 0.91 9.13 -3.33
CA LEU A 263 0.25 10.37 -2.94
C LEU A 263 0.94 11.12 -1.78
N ASN A 264 1.92 10.49 -1.13
CA ASN A 264 2.56 10.99 0.10
C ASN A 264 1.56 11.38 1.21
N LEU A 265 0.44 10.64 1.31
CA LEU A 265 -0.61 10.89 2.31
C LEU A 265 -0.34 10.06 3.57
N PRO A 266 -0.60 10.58 4.78
CA PRO A 266 -0.53 9.75 5.99
C PRO A 266 -1.60 8.64 5.91
N ALA A 267 -1.25 7.42 6.34
CA ALA A 267 -2.17 6.28 6.29
C ALA A 267 -2.03 5.43 7.56
N GLY A 268 -3.15 5.16 8.23
CA GLY A 268 -3.22 4.33 9.43
C GLY A 268 -3.82 2.95 9.17
N VAL A 269 -3.47 1.97 10.00
CA VAL A 269 -4.10 0.65 10.04
C VAL A 269 -4.63 0.41 11.44
N LEU A 270 -5.90 0.00 11.52
CA LEU A 270 -6.60 -0.33 12.75
C LEU A 270 -7.15 -1.76 12.64
N PRO A 271 -6.90 -2.64 13.62
CA PRO A 271 -7.55 -3.94 13.70
C PRO A 271 -9.00 -3.75 14.18
N ILE A 272 -9.97 -3.97 13.28
CA ILE A 272 -11.39 -3.68 13.55
C ILE A 272 -12.28 -4.91 13.63
N THR A 273 -11.87 -6.03 13.04
CA THR A 273 -12.63 -7.28 13.05
C THR A 273 -11.69 -8.47 12.90
N ARG A 274 -12.26 -9.66 12.89
CA ARG A 274 -11.58 -10.92 12.57
C ARG A 274 -12.37 -11.63 11.49
N ILE A 275 -11.72 -12.51 10.76
CA ILE A 275 -12.35 -13.27 9.68
C ILE A 275 -13.39 -14.23 10.23
N ASP A 276 -14.60 -14.12 9.68
CA ASP A 276 -15.70 -15.03 9.92
C ASP A 276 -16.08 -15.67 8.59
N PRO A 277 -15.84 -16.99 8.40
CA PRO A 277 -16.15 -17.65 7.13
C PRO A 277 -17.62 -17.54 6.71
N SER A 278 -18.56 -17.39 7.65
CA SER A 278 -19.97 -17.21 7.33
C SER A 278 -20.29 -15.85 6.72
N LEU A 279 -19.48 -14.83 7.03
CA LEU A 279 -19.65 -13.45 6.57
C LEU A 279 -18.69 -13.07 5.44
N ASP A 280 -17.53 -13.74 5.37
CA ASP A 280 -16.43 -13.43 4.45
C ASP A 280 -16.29 -14.44 3.29
N ALA A 281 -17.17 -15.46 3.23
CA ALA A 281 -17.27 -16.35 2.08
C ALA A 281 -17.55 -15.56 0.80
N SER A 282 -16.93 -15.97 -0.32
CA SER A 282 -17.14 -15.34 -1.63
C SER A 282 -18.62 -15.37 -2.00
N THR A 283 -19.31 -14.24 -1.88
CA THR A 283 -20.56 -14.02 -2.61
C THR A 283 -20.18 -13.86 -4.07
N SER A 284 -20.47 -14.87 -4.90
CA SER A 284 -20.14 -14.90 -6.33
C SER A 284 -20.76 -13.76 -7.17
N ASN A 285 -21.46 -12.79 -6.57
CA ASN A 285 -22.30 -11.79 -7.21
C ASN A 285 -22.09 -10.34 -6.75
N ALA A 286 -21.11 -10.02 -5.90
CA ALA A 286 -20.86 -8.62 -5.50
C ALA A 286 -19.99 -7.89 -6.54
N SER A 287 -20.56 -7.63 -7.71
CA SER A 287 -19.96 -6.76 -8.74
C SER A 287 -20.07 -5.30 -8.31
N SER A 288 -19.08 -4.79 -7.57
CA SER A 288 -18.87 -3.35 -7.49
C SER A 288 -18.03 -2.91 -8.72
N PRO A 289 -18.51 -1.95 -9.53
CA PRO A 289 -17.83 -1.51 -10.73
C PRO A 289 -16.55 -0.70 -10.46
N SER A 290 -16.34 -0.24 -9.22
CA SER A 290 -15.29 0.75 -8.91
C SER A 290 -13.90 0.18 -8.69
N LEU A 291 -13.73 -1.14 -8.83
CA LEU A 291 -12.45 -1.85 -8.91
C LEU A 291 -12.79 -3.34 -9.11
N GLU A 292 -13.15 -3.73 -10.34
CA GLU A 292 -13.19 -5.15 -10.71
C GLU A 292 -11.76 -5.72 -10.57
N TYR A 293 -11.40 -6.18 -9.37
CA TYR A 293 -10.18 -6.92 -9.11
C TYR A 293 -10.33 -8.35 -9.64
N LYS A 294 -10.44 -8.50 -10.97
CA LYS A 294 -10.23 -9.79 -11.65
C LYS A 294 -8.75 -10.20 -11.66
N SER A 295 -7.98 -9.80 -10.65
CA SER A 295 -6.57 -10.16 -10.54
C SER A 295 -6.47 -11.66 -10.31
N THR A 296 -5.35 -12.24 -10.75
CA THR A 296 -5.04 -13.63 -10.46
C THR A 296 -5.05 -13.89 -8.94
N VAL A 297 -4.79 -12.86 -8.11
CA VAL A 297 -4.83 -12.92 -6.65
C VAL A 297 -6.24 -13.12 -6.10
N GLU A 298 -7.26 -12.41 -6.59
CA GLU A 298 -8.64 -12.59 -6.12
C GLU A 298 -9.19 -13.96 -6.52
N LYS A 299 -8.92 -14.39 -7.76
CA LYS A 299 -9.22 -15.77 -8.18
C LYS A 299 -8.47 -16.81 -7.35
N ALA A 300 -7.25 -16.49 -6.92
CA ALA A 300 -6.43 -17.36 -6.08
C ALA A 300 -6.90 -17.44 -4.63
N LEU A 301 -7.53 -16.40 -4.07
CA LEU A 301 -8.11 -16.41 -2.72
C LEU A 301 -9.21 -17.46 -2.57
N TYR A 302 -10.00 -17.66 -3.62
CA TYR A 302 -11.17 -18.54 -3.62
C TYR A 302 -10.95 -19.84 -4.41
N ALA A 303 -9.74 -20.09 -4.90
CA ALA A 303 -9.42 -21.33 -5.60
C ALA A 303 -9.32 -22.52 -4.61
N PRO A 304 -9.92 -23.69 -4.91
CA PRO A 304 -9.90 -24.86 -4.03
C PRO A 304 -8.49 -25.32 -3.61
N ARG A 305 -7.49 -25.07 -4.45
CA ARG A 305 -6.07 -25.42 -4.22
C ARG A 305 -5.32 -24.47 -3.28
N ARG A 306 -5.96 -23.39 -2.80
CA ARG A 306 -5.36 -22.39 -1.89
C ARG A 306 -6.25 -22.13 -0.68
N HIS A 307 -6.75 -23.20 -0.05
CA HIS A 307 -7.55 -23.16 1.18
C HIS A 307 -6.93 -22.28 2.29
N HIS A 308 -5.61 -22.15 2.35
CA HIS A 308 -4.92 -21.28 3.31
C HIS A 308 -5.10 -19.77 3.07
N LEU A 309 -5.63 -19.34 1.92
CA LEU A 309 -6.02 -17.95 1.64
C LEU A 309 -7.53 -17.72 1.79
N SER A 310 -8.32 -18.80 1.93
CA SER A 310 -9.76 -18.70 2.05
C SER A 310 -10.16 -18.18 3.44
N PRO A 311 -11.39 -17.67 3.60
CA PRO A 311 -11.94 -17.37 4.91
C PRO A 311 -11.87 -18.55 5.87
N ASP A 312 -12.17 -19.76 5.40
CA ASP A 312 -12.11 -20.98 6.23
C ASP A 312 -10.70 -21.29 6.75
N GLY A 313 -9.68 -21.13 5.90
CA GLY A 313 -8.28 -21.32 6.31
C GLY A 313 -7.74 -20.24 7.25
N ASN A 314 -8.42 -19.09 7.33
CA ASN A 314 -8.02 -17.94 8.15
C ASN A 314 -9.06 -17.58 9.22
N ARG A 315 -9.94 -18.51 9.59
CA ARG A 315 -10.97 -18.28 10.59
C ARG A 315 -10.36 -17.66 11.86
N GLY A 316 -10.88 -16.51 12.28
CA GLY A 316 -10.46 -15.85 13.49
C GLY A 316 -9.11 -15.14 13.43
N THR A 317 -8.39 -15.15 12.30
CA THR A 317 -7.27 -14.21 12.12
C THR A 317 -7.80 -12.78 12.04
N PRO A 318 -6.97 -11.77 12.31
CA PRO A 318 -7.31 -10.38 12.03
C PRO A 318 -7.79 -10.16 10.59
#